data_AF-A0A1F3BUN1-F1
#
_entry.id   AF-A0A1F3BUN1-F1
#
_cell.length_a   1.000
_cell.length_b   1.000
_cell.length_c   1.000
_cell.angle_alpha   90.00
_cell.angle_beta   90.00
_cell.angle_gamma   90.00
#
_symmetry.space_group_name_H-M   'P 1'
#
loop_
_entity.id
_entity.type
_entity.pdbx_description
1 polymer ?
#
loop_
_entity_poly.entity_id
_entity_poly.type
_entity_poly.pdbx_seq_one_letter_code
_entity_poly.pdbx_strand_id
1 'polypeptide(L)'
;MSILLVERGDYVPREKDTWDSRKVNLDGKYQTKEVWKDVEGKDLHPHTNYWVGGNTKFYGAALFRLRKEDFGELRHHGGVSPAWPISYEDLEPYYTRAERLYHVHGQRGEDPTEPPSSEPFPHPAVSHEPRIQQLSEDFARFGLRPLHTLENLRPPGSRTPMRLRSAGAHR
;
A
#
# COMPACT_ATOMS: atom_id res chain seq x y z
N MET A 1 -3.79 -22.06 -17.48
CA MET A 1 -3.12 -21.95 -16.16
C MET A 1 -4.17 -21.57 -15.13
N SER A 2 -4.27 -22.32 -14.04
CA SER A 2 -5.19 -22.04 -12.93
C SER A 2 -4.37 -21.69 -11.68
N ILE A 3 -4.80 -20.67 -10.95
CA ILE A 3 -4.17 -20.24 -9.69
C ILE A 3 -5.14 -20.57 -8.56
N LEU A 4 -4.68 -21.27 -7.53
CA LEU A 4 -5.43 -21.47 -6.28
C LEU A 4 -5.00 -20.39 -5.28
N LEU A 5 -5.97 -19.65 -4.76
CA LEU A 5 -5.75 -18.70 -3.66
C LEU A 5 -6.23 -19.32 -2.35
N VAL A 6 -5.36 -19.33 -1.34
CA VAL A 6 -5.69 -19.81 0.01
C VAL A 6 -5.49 -18.66 0.98
N GLU A 7 -6.55 -18.31 1.70
CA GLU A 7 -6.54 -17.27 2.74
C GLU A 7 -6.43 -17.92 4.12
N ARG A 8 -5.77 -17.25 5.06
CA ARG A 8 -5.64 -17.70 6.45
C ARG A 8 -6.49 -16.82 7.37
N GLY A 9 -7.36 -17.45 8.15
CA GLY A 9 -8.24 -16.79 9.12
C GLY A 9 -9.61 -16.44 8.56
N ASP A 10 -10.43 -15.79 9.39
CA ASP A 10 -11.82 -15.44 9.09
C ASP A 10 -11.94 -14.04 8.45
N TYR A 11 -13.17 -13.56 8.26
CA TYR A 11 -13.43 -12.15 7.96
C TYR A 11 -13.35 -11.30 9.24
N VAL A 12 -12.77 -10.10 9.12
CA VAL A 12 -12.72 -9.15 10.25
C VAL A 12 -14.15 -8.84 10.74
N PRO A 13 -14.43 -8.96 12.05
CA PRO A 13 -15.74 -8.63 12.62
C PRO A 13 -16.13 -7.19 12.33
N ARG A 14 -17.39 -6.94 11.99
CA ARG A 14 -17.91 -5.58 11.79
C ARG A 14 -18.38 -4.99 13.11
N GLU A 15 -17.47 -4.34 13.83
CA GLU A 15 -17.70 -3.79 15.16
C GLU A 15 -17.10 -2.39 15.34
N LYS A 16 -17.45 -1.67 16.41
CA LYS A 16 -16.97 -0.30 16.65
C LYS A 16 -15.44 -0.23 16.73
N ASP A 17 -14.82 -1.22 17.36
CA ASP A 17 -13.37 -1.28 17.56
C ASP A 17 -12.59 -1.35 16.23
N THR A 18 -13.21 -1.78 15.12
CA THR A 18 -12.55 -1.75 13.79
C THR A 18 -12.35 -0.35 13.24
N TRP A 19 -13.01 0.65 13.83
CA TRP A 19 -12.92 2.06 13.44
C TRP A 19 -12.10 2.88 14.45
N ASP A 20 -11.60 2.26 15.51
CA ASP A 20 -10.77 2.90 16.53
C ASP A 20 -9.28 2.65 16.22
N SER A 21 -8.59 3.70 15.81
CA SER A 21 -7.17 3.63 15.44
C SER A 21 -6.27 3.16 16.57
N ARG A 22 -6.62 3.44 17.84
CA ARG A 22 -5.89 2.94 19.00
C ARG A 22 -6.10 1.44 19.15
N LYS A 23 -7.35 0.95 19.07
CA LYS A 23 -7.64 -0.49 19.18
C LYS A 23 -6.96 -1.30 18.09
N VAL A 24 -6.97 -0.79 16.86
CA VAL A 24 -6.39 -1.44 15.70
C VAL A 24 -4.85 -1.42 15.76
N ASN A 25 -4.24 -0.24 15.93
CA ASN A 25 -2.81 -0.06 15.70
C ASN A 25 -1.96 -0.11 16.98
N LEU A 26 -2.46 0.42 18.10
CA LEU A 26 -1.71 0.51 19.36
C LEU A 26 -1.94 -0.72 20.23
N ASP A 27 -3.21 -1.10 20.44
CA ASP A 27 -3.56 -2.26 21.26
C ASP A 27 -3.37 -3.58 20.46
N GLY A 28 -3.18 -3.51 19.14
CA GLY A 28 -2.96 -4.67 18.28
C GLY A 28 -4.10 -5.70 18.34
N LYS A 29 -5.34 -5.25 18.52
CA LYS A 29 -6.49 -6.13 18.78
C LYS A 29 -6.66 -7.21 17.70
N TYR A 30 -6.43 -6.86 16.45
CA TYR A 30 -6.63 -7.73 15.29
C TYR A 30 -5.36 -8.40 14.76
N GLN A 31 -4.21 -8.12 15.37
CA GLN A 31 -2.93 -8.72 15.00
C GLN A 31 -2.87 -10.18 15.44
N THR A 32 -2.09 -10.96 14.70
CA THR A 32 -1.76 -12.35 15.07
C THR A 32 -1.12 -12.41 16.46
N LYS A 33 -1.34 -13.52 17.17
CA LYS A 33 -0.68 -13.81 18.45
C LYS A 33 0.55 -14.69 18.30
N GLU A 34 0.95 -14.98 17.06
CA GLU A 34 2.18 -15.71 16.79
C GLU A 34 3.40 -14.95 17.29
N VAL A 35 4.41 -15.73 17.69
CA VAL A 35 5.73 -15.26 18.08
C VAL A 35 6.72 -15.89 17.13
N TRP A 36 7.42 -15.05 16.39
CA TRP A 36 8.54 -15.45 15.56
C TRP A 36 9.83 -15.33 16.35
N LYS A 37 10.91 -15.91 15.84
CA LYS A 37 12.24 -15.81 16.44
C LYS A 37 13.16 -15.08 15.47
N ASP A 38 13.93 -14.14 15.99
CA ASP A 38 15.03 -13.55 15.22
C ASP A 38 16.24 -14.50 15.13
N VAL A 39 17.32 -14.04 14.50
CA VAL A 39 18.54 -14.84 14.31
C VAL A 39 19.25 -15.20 15.63
N GLU A 40 18.95 -14.47 16.71
CA GLU A 40 19.48 -14.71 18.06
C GLU A 40 18.52 -15.54 18.92
N GLY A 41 17.36 -15.94 18.37
CA GLY A 41 16.35 -16.72 19.07
C GLY A 41 15.43 -15.91 19.99
N LYS A 42 15.48 -14.57 19.92
CA LYS A 42 14.62 -13.67 20.70
C LYS A 42 13.23 -13.58 20.06
N ASP A 43 12.22 -13.40 20.93
CA ASP A 43 10.84 -13.21 20.51
C ASP A 43 10.69 -11.95 19.64
N LEU A 44 10.06 -12.15 18.48
CA LEU A 44 9.65 -11.13 17.53
C LEU A 44 8.15 -11.29 17.27
N HIS A 45 7.36 -10.28 17.59
CA HIS A 45 5.95 -10.27 17.23
C HIS A 45 5.80 -9.69 15.81
N PRO A 46 5.38 -10.48 14.81
CA PRO A 46 5.20 -9.97 13.47
C PRO A 46 3.99 -9.03 13.43
N HIS A 47 4.15 -7.88 12.78
CA HIS A 47 3.01 -6.98 12.50
C HIS A 47 2.18 -7.57 11.34
N THR A 48 1.54 -8.72 11.59
CA THR A 48 0.79 -9.50 10.60
C THR A 48 -0.63 -9.77 11.08
N ASN A 49 -1.57 -9.77 10.14
CA ASN A 49 -2.99 -9.98 10.37
C ASN A 49 -3.47 -11.18 9.54
N TYR A 50 -4.05 -12.19 10.19
CA TYR A 50 -4.63 -13.37 9.53
C TYR A 50 -6.14 -13.22 9.42
N TRP A 51 -6.56 -12.45 8.42
CA TRP A 51 -7.95 -12.26 8.04
C TRP A 51 -8.05 -12.28 6.53
N VAL A 52 -9.24 -12.55 5.99
CA VAL A 52 -9.49 -12.45 4.53
C VAL A 52 -9.11 -11.06 4.02
N GLY A 53 -8.16 -11.00 3.09
CA GLY A 53 -7.52 -9.77 2.57
C GLY A 53 -6.19 -9.40 3.24
N GLY A 54 -5.78 -10.15 4.26
CA GLY A 54 -4.49 -10.04 4.93
C GLY A 54 -4.20 -8.66 5.53
N ASN A 55 -2.93 -8.25 5.47
CA ASN A 55 -2.46 -6.97 6.02
C ASN A 55 -3.08 -5.75 5.33
N THR A 56 -3.50 -5.88 4.07
CA THR A 56 -4.17 -4.77 3.35
C THR A 56 -5.52 -4.40 3.94
N LYS A 57 -6.05 -5.20 4.88
CA LYS A 57 -7.26 -4.85 5.62
C LYS A 57 -7.06 -3.68 6.60
N PHE A 58 -5.83 -3.48 7.07
CA PHE A 58 -5.48 -2.50 8.12
C PHE A 58 -4.33 -1.56 7.71
N TYR A 59 -3.86 -1.61 6.47
CA TYR A 59 -2.81 -0.73 5.98
C TYR A 59 -3.23 0.75 5.90
N GLY A 60 -2.25 1.64 5.86
CA GLY A 60 -2.45 3.10 5.78
C GLY A 60 -2.78 3.64 4.39
N ALA A 61 -3.20 2.81 3.43
CA ALA A 61 -3.63 3.23 2.09
C ALA A 61 -2.57 3.90 1.18
N ALA A 62 -1.31 4.02 1.61
CA ALA A 62 -0.23 4.59 0.81
C ALA A 62 0.19 3.65 -0.35
N LEU A 63 0.24 4.17 -1.58
CA LEU A 63 0.40 3.39 -2.83
C LEU A 63 1.44 4.00 -3.78
N PHE A 64 2.71 3.94 -3.37
CA PHE A 64 3.83 4.39 -4.19
C PHE A 64 4.29 3.34 -5.20
N ARG A 65 4.77 3.79 -6.37
CA ARG A 65 5.55 2.96 -7.29
C ARG A 65 6.97 2.82 -6.74
N LEU A 66 7.62 1.69 -7.00
CA LEU A 66 9.09 1.60 -6.88
C LEU A 66 9.74 2.55 -7.89
N ARG A 67 10.93 3.06 -7.57
CA ARG A 67 11.74 3.89 -8.47
C ARG A 67 12.36 3.04 -9.57
N LYS A 68 12.79 3.65 -10.65
CA LYS A 68 13.44 2.91 -11.76
C LYS A 68 14.72 2.24 -11.28
N GLU A 69 15.48 2.93 -10.43
CA GLU A 69 16.73 2.49 -9.86
C GLU A 69 16.56 1.29 -8.93
N ASP A 70 15.38 1.12 -8.30
CA ASP A 70 15.08 -0.01 -7.41
C ASP A 70 15.08 -1.37 -8.12
N PHE A 71 14.93 -1.38 -9.45
CA PHE A 71 15.03 -2.59 -10.27
C PHE A 71 16.48 -2.91 -10.69
N GLY A 72 17.40 -1.94 -10.55
CA GLY A 72 18.81 -2.09 -10.88
C GLY A 72 19.66 -2.65 -9.75
N GLU A 73 20.96 -2.78 -9.99
CA GLU A 73 21.92 -3.03 -8.90
C GLU A 73 22.01 -1.78 -8.02
N LEU A 74 21.76 -1.92 -6.73
CA LEU A 74 21.90 -0.84 -5.75
C LEU A 74 23.00 -1.16 -4.75
N ARG A 75 23.92 -0.21 -4.57
CA ARG A 75 24.97 -0.26 -3.55
C ARG A 75 24.54 0.52 -2.33
N HIS A 76 24.50 -0.14 -1.19
CA HIS A 76 24.16 0.48 0.08
C HIS A 76 25.13 0.02 1.17
N HIS A 77 25.04 0.61 2.36
CA HIS A 77 25.95 0.32 3.47
C HIS A 77 26.05 -1.18 3.83
N GLY A 78 24.98 -1.95 3.61
CA GLY A 78 24.91 -3.39 3.91
C GLY A 78 25.41 -4.30 2.78
N GLY A 79 25.81 -3.75 1.63
CA GLY A 79 26.28 -4.52 0.49
C GLY A 79 25.61 -4.13 -0.82
N VAL A 80 25.48 -5.12 -1.71
CA VAL A 80 24.91 -4.96 -3.05
C VAL A 80 23.55 -5.65 -3.09
N SER A 81 22.50 -4.88 -3.39
CA SER A 81 21.22 -5.43 -3.83
C SER A 81 21.33 -5.74 -5.32
N PRO A 82 21.25 -7.02 -5.74
CA PRO A 82 21.35 -7.37 -7.15
C PRO A 82 20.18 -6.79 -7.96
N ALA A 83 20.43 -6.57 -9.25
CA ALA A 83 19.38 -6.17 -10.18
C ALA A 83 18.27 -7.23 -10.26
N TRP A 84 17.04 -6.76 -10.43
CA TRP A 84 15.89 -7.63 -10.63
C TRP A 84 15.91 -8.21 -12.05
N PRO A 85 15.31 -9.39 -12.27
CA PRO A 85 15.21 -9.97 -13.61
C PRO A 85 14.15 -9.29 -14.50
N ILE A 86 13.56 -8.20 -14.04
CA ILE A 86 12.55 -7.37 -14.72
C ILE A 86 12.88 -5.90 -14.48
N SER A 87 12.50 -5.03 -15.41
CA SER A 87 12.70 -3.59 -15.28
C SER A 87 11.45 -2.86 -14.80
N TYR A 88 11.60 -1.58 -14.50
CA TYR A 88 10.45 -0.70 -14.23
C TYR A 88 9.49 -0.65 -15.42
N GLU A 89 10.02 -0.57 -16.64
CA GLU A 89 9.24 -0.52 -17.87
C GLU A 89 8.37 -1.76 -18.07
N ASP A 90 8.83 -2.93 -17.61
CA ASP A 90 8.02 -4.16 -17.61
C ASP A 90 6.80 -4.03 -16.69
N LEU A 91 6.95 -3.33 -15.54
CA LEU A 91 5.88 -3.16 -14.55
C LEU A 91 5.03 -1.90 -14.74
N GLU A 92 5.52 -0.90 -15.47
CA GLU A 92 4.84 0.39 -15.66
C GLU A 92 3.36 0.23 -16.08
N PRO A 93 3.01 -0.61 -17.07
CA PRO A 93 1.62 -0.79 -17.48
C PRO A 93 0.75 -1.41 -16.38
N TYR A 94 1.35 -2.26 -15.53
CA TYR A 94 0.67 -2.91 -14.41
C TYR A 94 0.50 -1.96 -13.23
N TYR A 95 1.47 -1.08 -12.95
CA TYR A 95 1.32 0.01 -11.99
C TYR A 95 0.19 0.93 -12.41
N THR A 96 0.16 1.36 -13.68
CA THR A 96 -0.92 2.19 -14.22
C THR A 96 -2.29 1.51 -14.09
N ARG A 97 -2.38 0.20 -14.35
CA ARG A 97 -3.60 -0.57 -14.14
C ARG A 97 -3.98 -0.66 -12.66
N ALA A 98 -3.02 -0.87 -11.77
CA ALA A 98 -3.24 -0.94 -10.34
C ALA A 98 -3.76 0.39 -9.79
N GLU A 99 -3.15 1.52 -10.17
CA GLU A 99 -3.60 2.85 -9.77
C GLU A 99 -5.08 3.09 -10.11
N ARG A 100 -5.52 2.67 -11.31
CA ARG A 100 -6.93 2.73 -11.72
C ARG A 100 -7.81 1.79 -10.89
N LEU A 101 -7.38 0.55 -10.67
CA LEU A 101 -8.15 -0.45 -9.90
C LEU A 101 -8.33 -0.02 -8.44
N TYR A 102 -7.29 0.57 -7.85
CA TYR A 102 -7.30 1.03 -6.47
C TYR A 102 -7.86 2.45 -6.31
N HIS A 103 -8.14 3.18 -7.40
CA HIS A 103 -8.57 4.57 -7.35
C HIS A 103 -7.54 5.45 -6.61
N VAL A 104 -6.28 5.39 -7.04
CA VAL A 104 -5.20 6.18 -6.42
C VAL A 104 -5.40 7.67 -6.71
N HIS A 105 -5.24 8.48 -5.66
CA HIS A 105 -5.27 9.94 -5.68
C HIS A 105 -3.83 10.44 -5.69
N GLY A 106 -3.52 11.38 -6.57
CA GLY A 106 -2.18 11.95 -6.65
C GLY A 106 -2.04 13.00 -7.74
N GLN A 107 -0.84 13.57 -7.82
CA GLN A 107 -0.46 14.53 -8.85
C GLN A 107 0.92 14.17 -9.40
N ARG A 108 1.00 13.92 -10.71
CA ARG A 108 2.28 13.67 -11.40
C ARG A 108 3.11 14.95 -11.41
N GLY A 109 4.41 14.80 -11.34
CA GLY A 109 5.42 15.86 -11.35
C GLY A 109 5.67 16.53 -10.01
N GLU A 110 4.95 16.18 -8.94
CA GLU A 110 5.26 16.70 -7.59
C GLU A 110 6.53 16.10 -7.03
N ASP A 111 6.73 14.80 -7.28
CA ASP A 111 7.88 14.07 -6.80
C ASP A 111 8.96 14.07 -7.89
N PRO A 112 10.09 14.78 -7.69
CA PRO A 112 11.16 14.82 -8.68
C PRO A 112 11.84 13.47 -8.91
N THR A 113 11.57 12.49 -8.05
CA THR A 113 12.08 11.12 -8.14
C THR A 113 11.03 10.15 -8.64
N GLU A 114 9.81 10.59 -8.99
CA GLU A 114 8.81 9.67 -9.52
C GLU A 114 9.25 9.07 -10.85
N PRO A 115 9.06 7.75 -11.02
CA PRO A 115 9.40 7.11 -12.28
C PRO A 115 8.39 7.49 -13.38
N PRO A 116 8.77 7.47 -14.67
CA PRO A 116 7.88 7.85 -15.76
C PRO A 116 6.60 7.03 -15.79
N SER A 117 5.45 7.67 -15.97
CA SER A 117 4.15 7.00 -16.12
C SER A 117 3.55 7.27 -17.49
N SER A 118 2.89 6.27 -18.08
CA SER A 118 2.20 6.44 -19.36
C SER A 118 0.91 7.29 -19.25
N GLU A 119 0.34 7.38 -18.04
CA GLU A 119 -0.98 7.97 -17.79
C GLU A 119 -1.01 8.80 -16.49
N PRO A 120 -1.86 9.84 -16.41
CA PRO A 120 -2.10 10.55 -15.16
C PRO A 120 -2.78 9.64 -14.12
N PHE A 121 -2.75 10.08 -12.84
CA PHE A 121 -3.55 9.43 -11.80
C PHE A 121 -5.06 9.53 -12.12
N PRO A 122 -5.86 8.54 -11.73
CA PRO A 122 -7.30 8.56 -11.98
C PRO A 122 -8.07 9.60 -11.16
N HIS A 123 -7.49 10.11 -10.06
CA HIS A 123 -8.08 11.13 -9.18
C HIS A 123 -7.00 12.15 -8.75
N PRO A 124 -7.39 13.42 -8.49
CA PRO A 124 -6.46 14.43 -8.00
C PRO A 124 -5.91 14.08 -6.61
N ALA A 125 -4.81 14.72 -6.20
CA ALA A 125 -4.24 14.55 -4.87
C ALA A 125 -5.24 14.88 -3.75
N VAL A 126 -5.14 14.16 -2.63
CA VAL A 126 -5.95 14.41 -1.43
C VAL A 126 -5.47 15.70 -0.78
N SER A 127 -6.40 16.61 -0.47
CA SER A 127 -6.07 17.86 0.21
C SER A 127 -5.49 17.59 1.60
N HIS A 128 -4.42 18.30 1.95
CA HIS A 128 -3.90 18.31 3.31
C HIS A 128 -4.90 18.92 4.32
N GLU A 129 -4.90 18.38 5.53
CA GLU A 129 -5.48 19.06 6.70
C GLU A 129 -4.67 20.34 6.99
N PRO A 130 -5.30 21.44 7.46
CA PRO A 130 -4.63 22.72 7.72
C PRO A 130 -3.24 22.64 8.36
N ARG A 131 -3.04 21.80 9.37
CA ARG A 131 -1.73 21.66 10.03
C ARG A 131 -0.67 21.06 9.12
N ILE A 132 -1.05 20.09 8.29
CA ILE A 132 -0.17 19.42 7.33
C ILE A 132 0.13 20.37 6.16
N GLN A 133 -0.85 21.14 5.71
CA GLN A 133 -0.65 22.15 4.67
C GLN A 133 0.38 23.19 5.12
N GLN A 134 0.27 23.68 6.36
CA GLN A 134 1.26 24.58 6.94
C GLN A 134 2.67 23.97 6.94
N LEU A 135 2.82 22.71 7.35
CA LEU A 135 4.13 22.03 7.32
C LEU A 135 4.70 21.92 5.90
N SER A 136 3.85 21.57 4.93
CA SER A 136 4.25 21.48 3.53
C SER A 136 4.81 22.83 3.05
N GLU A 137 4.08 23.92 3.30
CA GLU A 137 4.52 25.26 2.93
C GLU A 137 5.81 25.68 3.65
N ASP A 138 5.93 25.38 4.95
CA ASP A 138 7.13 25.66 5.73
C ASP A 138 8.36 24.96 5.15
N PHE A 139 8.24 23.66 4.82
CA PHE A 139 9.31 22.90 4.19
C PHE A 139 9.65 23.40 2.78
N ALA A 140 8.65 23.77 1.99
CA ALA A 140 8.87 24.37 0.67
C ALA A 140 9.65 25.69 0.78
N ARG A 141 9.39 26.52 1.81
CA ARG A 141 10.17 27.75 2.07
C ARG A 141 11.63 27.49 2.45
N PHE A 142 11.94 26.32 2.99
CA PHE A 142 13.31 25.86 3.21
C PHE A 142 13.97 25.21 1.97
N GLY A 143 13.30 25.24 0.81
CA GLY A 143 13.81 24.67 -0.43
C GLY A 143 13.62 23.15 -0.56
N LEU A 144 12.86 22.53 0.35
CA LEU A 144 12.47 21.13 0.23
C LEU A 144 11.32 20.98 -0.78
N ARG A 145 11.07 19.75 -1.22
CA ARG A 145 10.01 19.39 -2.16
C ARG A 145 9.02 18.43 -1.50
N PRO A 146 8.14 18.91 -0.62
CA PRO A 146 7.07 18.09 -0.07
C PRO A 146 6.12 17.65 -1.19
N LEU A 147 5.54 16.47 -1.03
CA LEU A 147 4.61 15.84 -1.98
C LEU A 147 3.38 15.35 -1.24
N HIS A 148 2.25 15.27 -1.93
CA HIS A 148 1.06 14.63 -1.38
C HIS A 148 1.22 13.11 -1.33
N THR A 149 0.74 12.49 -0.25
CA THR A 149 0.72 11.03 -0.16
C THR A 149 -0.19 10.46 -1.23
N LEU A 150 0.31 9.44 -1.96
CA LEU A 150 -0.48 8.68 -2.90
C LEU A 150 -1.39 7.73 -2.13
N GLU A 151 -2.70 7.96 -2.13
CA GLU A 151 -3.65 7.21 -1.31
C GLU A 151 -4.77 6.62 -2.15
N ASN A 152 -5.26 5.42 -1.78
CA ASN A 152 -6.54 4.97 -2.32
C ASN A 152 -7.72 5.45 -1.47
N LEU A 153 -8.57 6.26 -2.10
CA LEU A 153 -9.86 6.65 -1.56
C LEU A 153 -10.94 6.42 -2.60
N ARG A 154 -12.01 5.72 -2.19
CA ARG A 154 -13.20 5.61 -3.04
C ARG A 154 -14.13 6.79 -2.79
N PRO A 155 -14.59 7.49 -3.83
CA PRO A 155 -15.56 8.56 -3.66
C PRO A 155 -16.87 8.03 -3.05
N PRO A 156 -17.54 8.82 -2.20
CA PRO A 156 -18.80 8.44 -1.57
C PRO A 156 -19.83 7.98 -2.62
N GLY A 157 -20.54 6.88 -2.35
CA GLY A 157 -21.61 6.37 -3.24
C GLY A 157 -21.19 5.38 -4.32
N SER A 158 -19.89 5.16 -4.55
CA SER A 158 -19.36 4.20 -5.54
C SER A 158 -19.36 2.74 -5.03
N ARG A 159 -20.52 2.21 -4.63
CA ARG A 159 -20.67 0.77 -4.33
C ARG A 159 -21.01 -0.01 -5.60
N THR A 160 -20.01 -0.30 -6.43
CA THR A 160 -20.12 -1.45 -7.33
C THR A 160 -19.70 -2.69 -6.54
N PRO A 161 -20.60 -3.63 -6.22
CA PRO A 161 -20.22 -4.87 -5.57
C PRO A 161 -19.27 -5.63 -6.49
N MET A 162 -18.09 -5.99 -5.98
CA MET A 162 -17.18 -6.90 -6.65
C MET A 162 -17.86 -8.27 -6.69
N ARG A 163 -18.50 -8.61 -7.81
CA ARG A 163 -19.08 -9.95 -8.03
C ARG A 163 -17.92 -10.94 -8.17
N LEU A 164 -17.48 -11.51 -7.06
CA LEU A 164 -16.79 -12.80 -7.06
C LEU A 164 -17.81 -13.82 -7.58
N ARG A 165 -17.65 -14.24 -8.84
CA ARG A 165 -18.40 -15.39 -9.35
C ARG A 165 -17.86 -16.61 -8.59
N SER A 166 -18.66 -17.15 -7.68
CA SER A 166 -18.43 -18.49 -7.15
C SER A 166 -18.48 -19.47 -8.33
N ALA A 167 -17.35 -20.12 -8.62
CA ALA A 167 -17.36 -21.31 -9.47
C ALA A 167 -18.10 -22.39 -8.69
N GLY A 168 -19.31 -22.73 -9.14
CA GLY A 168 -20.09 -23.82 -8.60
C GLY A 168 -19.32 -25.13 -8.79
N ALA A 169 -19.04 -25.82 -7.69
CA ALA A 169 -18.69 -27.24 -7.73
C ALA A 169 -19.96 -28.01 -8.14
N HIS A 170 -19.97 -28.49 -9.39
CA HIS A 170 -20.88 -29.58 -9.74
C HIS A 170 -20.26 -30.89 -9.26
N ARG A 171 -21.13 -31.69 -8.63
CA ARG A 171 -20.90 -33.03 -8.10
C ARG A 171 -20.49 -34.02 -9.17
#